data_AF-A0A3N5F7K0-F1
#
_entry.id   AF-A0A3N5F7K0-F1
#
_cell.length_a   1.000
_cell.length_b   1.000
_cell.length_c   1.000
_cell.angle_alpha   90.00
_cell.angle_beta   90.00
_cell.angle_gamma   90.00
#
_symmetry.space_group_name_H-M   'P 1'
#
loop_
_entity.id
_entity.type
_entity.pdbx_description
1 polymer ?
#
loop_
_entity_poly.entity_id
_entity_poly.type
_entity_poly.pdbx_seq_one_letter_code
_entity_poly.pdbx_strand_id
1 'polypeptide(L)'
;MKRAVVLTLMLAGCASGPSEKEKEAARIDRQLAELYRPLALLVEESRVSVQDFLKKEARIQIMPTDRTLTDAELQRWIEKAEKDLMPRNDKMCALIRSKKDLVEGGTLPKSWQALLEHQDGWREDHDRWRKEGVAYPFHARTSFPRLLEKELKASIAALEERKAALAK
;
A
#
# COMPACT_ATOMS: atom_id res chain seq x y z
N MET A 1 13.97 -31.52 -70.06
CA MET A 1 14.14 -30.49 -69.00
C MET A 1 13.02 -30.66 -67.97
N LYS A 2 13.32 -31.19 -66.79
CA LYS A 2 12.36 -31.40 -65.69
C LYS A 2 12.41 -30.18 -64.76
N ARG A 3 11.31 -29.44 -64.62
CA ARG A 3 11.16 -28.42 -63.59
C ARG A 3 10.42 -29.05 -62.40
N ALA A 4 11.12 -29.20 -61.29
CA ALA A 4 10.53 -29.57 -60.01
C ALA A 4 9.83 -28.33 -59.43
N VAL A 5 8.53 -28.45 -59.16
CA VAL A 5 7.78 -27.47 -58.38
C VAL A 5 7.99 -27.86 -56.91
N VAL A 6 8.81 -27.07 -56.21
CA VAL A 6 8.97 -27.18 -54.76
C VAL A 6 7.73 -26.55 -54.12
N LEU A 7 6.83 -27.40 -53.64
CA LEU A 7 5.66 -26.98 -52.87
C LEU A 7 6.10 -26.77 -51.43
N THR A 8 6.41 -25.53 -51.06
CA THR A 8 6.64 -25.14 -49.66
C THR A 8 5.30 -25.12 -48.94
N LEU A 9 5.00 -26.16 -48.15
CA LEU A 9 3.95 -26.12 -47.15
C LEU A 9 4.37 -25.13 -46.05
N MET A 10 3.78 -23.93 -46.08
CA MET A 10 3.74 -23.05 -44.92
C MET A 10 2.78 -23.68 -43.89
N LEU A 11 3.34 -24.28 -42.83
CA LEU A 11 2.60 -24.61 -41.63
C LEU A 11 2.17 -23.29 -40.99
N ALA A 12 0.91 -22.90 -41.19
CA ALA A 12 0.24 -21.89 -40.40
C ALA A 12 0.07 -22.43 -38.98
N GLY A 13 1.09 -22.23 -38.15
CA GLY A 13 0.99 -22.43 -36.71
C GLY A 13 -0.09 -21.49 -36.19
N CYS A 14 -1.25 -22.03 -35.84
CA CYS A 14 -2.27 -21.32 -35.10
C CYS A 14 -1.66 -20.96 -33.74
N ALA A 15 -1.22 -19.72 -33.57
CA ALA A 15 -0.90 -19.19 -32.26
C ALA A 15 -2.21 -19.06 -31.48
N SER A 16 -2.60 -20.13 -30.78
CA SER A 16 -3.65 -20.07 -29.77
C SER A 16 -3.24 -19.00 -28.75
N GLY A 17 -4.05 -17.96 -28.57
CA GLY A 17 -3.79 -16.94 -27.55
C GLY A 17 -3.70 -17.56 -26.15
N PRO A 18 -3.19 -16.81 -25.15
CA PRO A 18 -3.05 -17.32 -23.79
C PRO A 18 -4.40 -17.83 -23.27
N SER A 19 -4.36 -19.00 -22.65
CA SER A 19 -5.49 -19.60 -21.95
C SER A 19 -5.98 -18.69 -20.83
N GLU A 20 -7.23 -18.88 -20.39
CA GLU A 20 -7.79 -18.13 -19.26
C GLU A 20 -6.98 -18.34 -17.98
N LYS A 21 -6.39 -19.54 -17.79
CA LYS A 21 -5.46 -19.80 -16.68
C LYS A 21 -4.20 -18.93 -16.76
N GLU A 22 -3.60 -18.79 -17.95
CA GLU A 22 -2.42 -17.95 -18.17
C GLU A 22 -2.73 -16.46 -17.98
N LYS A 23 -3.89 -16.00 -18.45
CA LYS A 23 -4.35 -14.61 -18.25
C LYS A 23 -4.55 -14.30 -16.77
N GLU A 24 -5.20 -15.19 -16.02
CA GLU A 24 -5.41 -15.00 -14.59
C GLU A 24 -4.09 -15.07 -13.80
N ALA A 25 -3.18 -15.99 -14.15
CA ALA A 25 -1.86 -16.05 -13.53
C ALA A 25 -1.07 -14.76 -13.76
N ALA A 26 -1.09 -14.22 -14.98
CA ALA A 26 -0.47 -12.93 -15.31
C ALA A 26 -1.12 -11.76 -14.55
N ARG A 27 -2.45 -11.77 -14.39
CA ARG A 27 -3.16 -10.78 -13.58
C ARG A 27 -2.72 -10.85 -12.12
N ILE A 28 -2.67 -12.04 -11.51
CA ILE A 28 -2.20 -12.22 -10.12
C ILE A 28 -0.77 -11.71 -9.96
N ASP A 29 0.10 -11.99 -10.92
CA ASP A 29 1.48 -11.49 -10.89
C ASP A 29 1.54 -9.97 -10.85
N ARG A 30 0.71 -9.30 -11.65
CA ARG A 30 0.58 -7.84 -11.60
C ARG A 30 0.02 -7.36 -10.25
N GLN A 31 -1.01 -8.00 -9.71
CA GLN A 31 -1.57 -7.64 -8.41
C GLN A 31 -0.50 -7.72 -7.31
N LEU A 32 0.24 -8.82 -7.26
CA LEU A 32 1.30 -9.03 -6.28
C LEU A 32 2.45 -8.04 -6.45
N ALA A 33 2.96 -7.87 -7.67
CA ALA A 33 4.15 -7.08 -7.94
C ALA A 33 3.91 -5.56 -7.91
N GLU A 34 2.76 -5.10 -8.39
CA GLU A 34 2.49 -3.67 -8.58
C GLU A 34 1.68 -3.05 -7.44
N LEU A 35 0.94 -3.84 -6.66
CA LEU A 35 0.05 -3.31 -5.61
C LEU A 35 0.32 -3.93 -4.24
N TYR A 36 0.07 -5.23 -4.07
CA TYR A 36 -0.02 -5.83 -2.74
C TYR A 36 1.33 -5.86 -2.02
N ARG A 37 2.41 -6.32 -2.66
CA ARG A 37 3.74 -6.36 -2.03
C ARG A 37 4.33 -4.96 -1.79
N PRO A 38 4.29 -4.02 -2.76
CA PRO A 38 4.75 -2.65 -2.50
C PRO A 38 3.97 -1.97 -1.37
N LEU A 39 2.64 -2.16 -1.30
CA LEU A 39 1.83 -1.60 -0.23
C LEU A 39 2.16 -2.23 1.13
N ALA A 40 2.33 -3.55 1.18
CA ALA A 40 2.74 -4.25 2.41
C ALA A 40 4.09 -3.76 2.93
N LEU A 41 5.07 -3.54 2.04
CA LEU A 41 6.37 -2.99 2.41
C LEU A 41 6.24 -1.58 3.02
N LEU A 42 5.47 -0.68 2.39
CA LEU A 42 5.26 0.67 2.92
C LEU A 42 4.61 0.65 4.31
N VAL A 43 3.62 -0.23 4.52
CA VAL A 43 2.93 -0.39 5.81
C VAL A 43 3.88 -0.93 6.88
N GLU A 44 4.68 -1.94 6.55
CA GLU A 44 5.69 -2.48 7.46
C GLU A 44 6.75 -1.44 7.83
N GLU A 45 7.30 -0.74 6.85
CA GLU A 45 8.27 0.32 7.07
C GLU A 45 7.68 1.44 7.96
N SER A 46 6.41 1.78 7.79
CA SER A 46 5.70 2.74 8.66
C SER A 46 5.63 2.24 10.10
N ARG A 47 5.24 0.98 10.31
CA ARG A 47 5.17 0.38 11.64
C ARG A 47 6.53 0.38 12.32
N VAL A 48 7.58 -0.07 11.62
CA VAL A 48 8.95 -0.10 12.15
C VAL A 48 9.42 1.31 12.48
N SER A 49 9.19 2.26 11.58
CA SER A 49 9.52 3.68 11.78
C SER A 49 8.90 4.27 13.06
N VAL A 50 7.61 3.99 13.32
CA VAL A 50 6.93 4.44 14.53
C VAL A 50 7.48 3.71 15.76
N GLN A 51 7.67 2.40 15.68
CA GLN A 51 8.22 1.61 16.79
C GLN A 51 9.62 2.08 17.19
N ASP A 52 10.49 2.36 16.23
CA ASP A 52 11.84 2.85 16.49
C ASP A 52 11.85 4.26 17.07
N PHE A 53 10.94 5.11 16.60
CA PHE A 53 10.77 6.43 17.18
C PHE A 53 10.31 6.35 18.64
N LEU A 54 9.28 5.55 18.93
CA LEU A 54 8.78 5.33 20.30
C LEU A 54 9.84 4.72 21.22
N LYS A 55 10.68 3.79 20.72
CA LYS A 55 11.78 3.20 21.49
C LYS A 55 12.89 4.20 21.79
N LYS A 56 13.27 5.06 20.83
CA LYS A 56 14.31 6.08 21.03
C LYS A 56 13.87 7.15 22.01
N GLU A 57 12.61 7.53 21.92
CA GLU A 57 12.00 8.53 22.77
C GLU A 57 11.53 7.96 24.13
N ALA A 58 12.15 6.89 24.67
CA ALA A 58 11.71 6.07 25.83
C ALA A 58 11.28 6.78 27.14
N ARG A 59 11.31 8.13 27.21
CA ARG A 59 10.74 8.96 28.30
C ARG A 59 9.52 9.78 27.90
N ILE A 60 9.22 9.83 26.61
CA ILE A 60 7.97 10.33 26.07
C ILE A 60 7.13 9.09 25.80
N GLN A 61 6.18 8.80 26.69
CA GLN A 61 4.92 8.29 26.15
C GLN A 61 4.45 9.40 25.22
N ILE A 62 4.78 9.32 23.92
CA ILE A 62 4.42 10.38 22.96
C ILE A 62 2.91 10.52 22.94
N MET A 63 2.18 9.49 23.37
CA MET A 63 0.76 9.55 23.64
C MET A 63 0.47 9.44 25.14
N PRO A 64 0.82 10.45 25.97
CA PRO A 64 0.37 10.43 27.35
C PRO A 64 -1.15 10.61 27.31
N THR A 65 -1.88 9.68 27.93
CA THR A 65 -3.33 9.84 28.12
C THR A 65 -3.66 10.74 29.29
N ASP A 66 -2.65 11.07 30.10
CA ASP A 66 -2.75 11.71 31.42
C ASP A 66 -2.08 13.10 31.49
N ARG A 67 -1.38 13.53 30.43
CA ARG A 67 -0.76 14.86 30.36
C ARG A 67 -0.68 15.40 28.94
N THR A 68 -0.43 16.70 28.84
CA THR A 68 -0.07 17.36 27.59
C THR A 68 1.40 17.10 27.24
N LEU A 69 1.72 17.18 25.95
CA LEU A 69 3.10 17.21 25.50
C LEU A 69 3.76 18.54 25.87
N THR A 70 5.05 18.49 26.22
CA THR A 70 5.89 19.69 26.24
C THR A 70 6.19 20.15 24.81
N ASP A 71 6.51 21.42 24.62
CA ASP A 71 6.81 21.99 23.30
C ASP A 71 7.93 21.22 22.57
N ALA A 72 8.94 20.77 23.30
CA ALA A 72 10.04 19.98 22.73
C ALA A 72 9.58 18.59 22.26
N GLU A 73 8.68 17.94 22.99
CA GLU A 73 8.10 16.65 22.59
C GLU A 73 7.18 16.81 21.38
N LEU A 74 6.34 17.86 21.38
CA LEU A 74 5.48 18.20 20.25
C LEU A 74 6.31 18.50 18.99
N GLN A 75 7.39 19.27 19.12
CA GLN A 75 8.28 19.58 18.00
C GLN A 75 8.91 18.31 17.40
N ARG A 76 9.39 17.38 18.24
CA ARG A 76 9.93 16.08 17.76
C ARG A 76 8.86 15.26 17.04
N TRP A 77 7.62 15.26 17.54
CA TRP A 77 6.51 14.59 16.86
C TRP A 77 6.19 15.22 15.50
N ILE A 78 6.09 16.54 15.43
CA ILE A 78 5.83 17.26 14.18
C ILE A 78 6.94 16.96 13.17
N GLU A 79 8.20 17.00 13.58
CA GLU A 79 9.31 16.65 12.69
C GLU A 79 9.23 15.21 12.18
N LYS A 80 8.87 14.26 13.05
CA LYS A 80 8.63 12.87 12.66
C LYS A 80 7.47 12.74 11.67
N ALA A 81 6.38 13.46 11.90
CA ALA A 81 5.21 13.48 11.05
C ALA A 81 5.56 14.01 9.66
N GLU A 82 6.21 15.17 9.58
CA GLU A 82 6.52 15.86 8.33
C GLU A 82 7.60 15.16 7.50
N LYS A 83 8.65 14.64 8.14
CA LYS A 83 9.81 14.07 7.44
C LYS A 83 9.63 12.60 7.06
N ASP A 84 8.71 11.88 7.70
CA ASP A 84 8.57 10.43 7.52
C ASP A 84 7.13 9.96 7.36
N LEU A 85 6.27 10.17 8.38
CA LEU A 85 4.96 9.52 8.41
C LEU A 85 4.01 10.02 7.32
N MET A 86 3.86 11.34 7.16
CA MET A 86 2.99 11.90 6.13
C MET A 86 3.48 11.59 4.70
N PRO A 87 4.78 11.79 4.35
CA PRO A 87 5.28 11.39 3.03
C PRO A 87 5.09 9.90 2.73
N ARG A 88 5.19 9.05 3.74
CA ARG A 88 5.00 7.61 3.60
C ARG A 88 3.53 7.26 3.38
N ASN A 89 2.62 7.84 4.16
CA ASN A 89 1.19 7.69 3.93
C ASN A 89 0.78 8.20 2.55
N ASP A 90 1.38 9.29 2.04
CA ASP A 90 1.16 9.76 0.67
C ASP A 90 1.53 8.71 -0.36
N LYS A 91 2.69 8.05 -0.20
CA LYS A 91 3.10 6.95 -1.08
C LYS A 91 2.10 5.79 -1.05
N MET A 92 1.61 5.42 0.14
CA MET A 92 0.58 4.37 0.27
C MET A 92 -0.72 4.78 -0.43
N CYS A 93 -1.21 5.99 -0.17
CA CYS A 93 -2.46 6.48 -0.74
C CYS A 93 -2.37 6.65 -2.26
N ALA A 94 -1.24 7.14 -2.78
CA ALA A 94 -0.98 7.25 -4.21
C ALA A 94 -0.94 5.87 -4.89
N LEU A 95 -0.32 4.88 -4.25
CA LEU A 95 -0.31 3.51 -4.73
C LEU A 95 -1.72 2.92 -4.81
N ILE A 96 -2.51 3.05 -3.73
CA ILE A 96 -3.90 2.58 -3.68
C ILE A 96 -4.75 3.24 -4.78
N ARG A 97 -4.64 4.56 -4.95
CA ARG A 97 -5.41 5.31 -5.95
C ARG A 97 -5.00 4.95 -7.38
N SER A 98 -3.70 4.79 -7.64
CA SER A 98 -3.17 4.52 -9.00
C SER A 98 -3.32 3.08 -9.47
N LYS A 99 -3.51 2.12 -8.54
CA LYS A 99 -3.62 0.68 -8.83
C LYS A 99 -4.97 0.10 -8.43
N LYS A 100 -6.03 0.92 -8.42
CA LYS A 100 -7.38 0.49 -8.01
C LYS A 100 -7.92 -0.65 -8.88
N ASP A 101 -7.50 -0.72 -10.15
CA ASP A 101 -7.83 -1.80 -11.09
C ASP A 101 -7.24 -3.16 -10.69
N LEU A 102 -6.19 -3.18 -9.87
CA LEU A 102 -5.54 -4.39 -9.39
C LEU A 102 -6.11 -4.90 -8.07
N VAL A 103 -7.07 -4.20 -7.47
CA VAL A 103 -7.70 -4.63 -6.22
C VAL A 103 -8.54 -5.89 -6.45
N GLU A 104 -8.33 -6.90 -5.62
CA GLU A 104 -9.11 -8.13 -5.67
C GLU A 104 -10.61 -7.85 -5.42
N GLY A 105 -11.48 -8.41 -6.25
CA GLY A 105 -12.93 -8.17 -6.18
C GLY A 105 -13.38 -6.77 -6.59
N GLY A 106 -12.49 -5.91 -7.10
CA GLY A 106 -12.82 -4.59 -7.67
C GLY A 106 -13.30 -3.54 -6.66
N THR A 107 -13.39 -3.88 -5.37
CA THR A 107 -13.82 -2.99 -4.30
C THR A 107 -12.70 -2.81 -3.29
N LEU A 108 -12.40 -1.55 -2.93
CA LEU A 108 -11.37 -1.26 -1.95
C LEU A 108 -11.74 -1.86 -0.58
N PRO A 109 -10.83 -2.62 0.07
CA PRO A 109 -11.04 -3.08 1.45
C PRO A 109 -11.30 -1.92 2.41
N LYS A 110 -12.10 -2.15 3.45
CA LYS A 110 -12.46 -1.11 4.44
C LYS A 110 -11.22 -0.52 5.13
N SER A 111 -10.21 -1.33 5.44
CA SER A 111 -8.98 -0.83 6.05
C SER A 111 -8.18 0.09 5.12
N TRP A 112 -8.29 -0.09 3.79
CA TRP A 112 -7.63 0.77 2.81
C TRP A 112 -8.36 2.10 2.69
N GLN A 113 -9.70 2.07 2.72
CA GLN A 113 -10.51 3.30 2.78
C GLN A 113 -10.20 4.10 4.06
N ALA A 114 -10.11 3.43 5.20
CA ALA A 114 -9.73 4.05 6.46
C ALA A 114 -8.31 4.65 6.43
N LEU A 115 -7.37 4.07 5.66
CA LEU A 115 -6.05 4.68 5.45
C LEU A 115 -6.16 6.00 4.66
N LEU A 116 -6.98 6.04 3.61
CA LEU A 116 -7.22 7.26 2.83
C LEU A 116 -7.84 8.35 3.72
N GLU A 117 -8.87 8.00 4.48
CA GLU A 117 -9.54 8.91 5.43
C GLU A 117 -8.60 9.41 6.53
N HIS A 118 -7.76 8.52 7.09
CA HIS A 118 -6.73 8.87 8.05
C HIS A 118 -5.77 9.92 7.48
N GLN A 119 -5.28 9.70 6.26
CA GLN A 119 -4.31 10.60 5.64
C GLN A 119 -4.92 11.95 5.28
N ASP A 120 -6.12 11.95 4.70
CA ASP A 120 -6.82 13.17 4.32
C ASP A 120 -7.13 14.00 5.58
N GLY A 121 -7.67 13.36 6.63
CA GLY A 121 -7.98 14.02 7.90
C GLY A 121 -6.74 14.57 8.63
N TRP A 122 -5.64 13.81 8.64
CA TRP A 122 -4.40 14.26 9.26
C TRP A 122 -3.76 15.43 8.48
N ARG A 123 -3.84 15.41 7.15
CA ARG A 123 -3.35 16.51 6.31
C ARG A 123 -4.13 17.80 6.53
N GLU A 124 -5.45 17.72 6.58
CA GLU A 124 -6.30 18.88 6.89
C GLU A 124 -5.92 19.49 8.25
N ASP A 125 -5.73 18.65 9.26
CA ASP A 125 -5.36 19.07 10.61
C ASP A 125 -3.97 19.73 10.64
N HIS A 126 -3.00 19.15 9.92
CA HIS A 126 -1.65 19.69 9.76
C HIS A 126 -1.66 21.05 9.06
N ASP A 127 -2.46 21.18 8.00
CA ASP A 127 -2.61 22.41 7.25
C ASP A 127 -3.24 23.53 8.07
N ARG A 128 -4.27 23.20 8.86
CA ARG A 128 -4.89 24.16 9.79
C ARG A 128 -3.90 24.65 10.82
N TRP A 129 -3.13 23.74 11.44
CA TRP A 129 -2.07 24.15 12.38
C TRP A 129 -1.07 25.12 11.73
N ARG A 130 -0.58 24.81 10.52
CA ARG A 130 0.38 25.68 9.82
C ARG A 130 -0.20 27.03 9.39
N LYS A 131 -1.43 27.05 8.88
CA LYS A 131 -2.01 28.23 8.20
C LYS A 131 -2.84 29.11 9.12
N GLU A 132 -3.57 28.49 10.05
CA GLU A 132 -4.53 29.16 10.93
C GLU A 132 -3.98 29.36 12.35
N GLY A 133 -2.83 28.75 12.68
CA GLY A 133 -2.21 28.87 14.00
C GLY A 133 -3.00 28.17 15.11
N VAL A 134 -3.90 27.25 14.76
CA VAL A 134 -4.62 26.43 15.74
C VAL A 134 -3.68 25.45 16.43
N ALA A 135 -3.99 25.04 17.67
CA ALA A 135 -3.19 24.05 18.38
C ALA A 135 -3.08 22.75 17.57
N TYR A 136 -1.86 22.20 17.47
CA TYR A 136 -1.63 20.98 16.70
C TYR A 136 -2.36 19.79 17.34
N PRO A 137 -3.25 19.09 16.61
CA PRO A 137 -3.91 17.92 17.14
C PRO A 137 -2.90 16.77 17.13
N PHE A 138 -2.35 16.50 18.31
CA PHE A 138 -1.37 15.45 18.49
C PHE A 138 -1.94 14.04 18.16
N HIS A 139 -3.26 13.88 18.17
CA HIS A 139 -3.96 12.66 17.72
C HIS A 139 -4.70 12.94 16.41
N ALA A 140 -4.53 12.07 15.41
CA ALA A 140 -5.35 12.12 14.21
C ALA A 140 -6.83 11.85 14.54
N ARG A 141 -7.75 12.61 13.94
CA ARG A 141 -9.21 12.42 14.08
C ARG A 141 -9.64 10.98 13.75
N THR A 142 -9.07 10.43 12.69
CA THR A 142 -9.24 9.03 12.29
C THR A 142 -7.97 8.27 12.63
N SER A 143 -8.10 7.16 13.35
CA SER A 143 -6.95 6.31 13.70
C SER A 143 -6.38 5.60 12.48
N PHE A 144 -5.07 5.37 12.47
CA PHE A 144 -4.44 4.50 11.46
C PHE A 144 -5.08 3.08 11.52
N PRO A 145 -5.40 2.46 10.37
CA PRO A 145 -6.15 1.20 10.34
C PRO A 145 -5.33 0.02 10.88
N ARG A 146 -5.65 -0.42 12.11
CA ARG A 146 -4.92 -1.48 12.82
C ARG A 146 -4.89 -2.84 12.11
N LEU A 147 -5.87 -3.13 11.26
CA LEU A 147 -5.97 -4.41 10.55
C LEU A 147 -5.28 -4.40 9.18
N LEU A 148 -4.84 -3.25 8.68
CA LEU A 148 -4.31 -3.09 7.33
C LEU A 148 -3.17 -4.07 7.03
N GLU A 149 -2.17 -4.15 7.92
CA GLU A 149 -1.02 -5.05 7.73
C GLU A 149 -1.44 -6.52 7.68
N LYS A 150 -2.34 -6.93 8.58
CA LYS A 150 -2.84 -8.32 8.66
C LYS A 150 -3.62 -8.69 7.39
N GLU A 151 -4.50 -7.81 6.93
CA GLU A 151 -5.32 -8.01 5.74
C GLU A 151 -4.46 -8.06 4.46
N LEU A 152 -3.43 -7.22 4.37
CA LEU A 152 -2.46 -7.26 3.27
C LEU A 152 -1.72 -8.60 3.20
N LYS A 153 -1.18 -9.06 4.34
CA LYS A 153 -0.49 -10.35 4.44
C LYS A 153 -1.40 -11.51 4.04
N ALA A 154 -2.64 -11.51 4.52
CA ALA A 154 -3.64 -12.52 4.16
C ALA A 154 -3.97 -12.49 2.65
N SER A 155 -4.13 -11.30 2.07
CA SER A 155 -4.42 -11.15 0.64
C SER A 155 -3.26 -11.64 -0.23
N ILE A 156 -2.01 -11.34 0.16
CA ILE A 156 -0.81 -11.83 -0.53
C ILE A 156 -0.79 -13.37 -0.50
N ALA A 157 -0.98 -13.97 0.66
CA ALA A 157 -0.98 -15.43 0.80
C ALA A 157 -2.07 -16.09 -0.08
N ALA A 158 -3.29 -15.53 -0.08
CA ALA A 158 -4.39 -16.04 -0.90
C ALA A 158 -4.10 -15.93 -2.41
N LEU A 159 -3.49 -14.83 -2.86
CA LEU A 159 -3.08 -14.66 -4.26
C LEU A 159 -1.99 -15.65 -4.67
N GLU A 160 -1.00 -15.89 -3.80
CA GLU A 160 0.08 -16.86 -4.03
C GLU A 160 -0.46 -18.29 -4.10
N GLU A 161 -1.37 -18.66 -3.19
CA GLU A 161 -2.05 -19.97 -3.21
C GLU A 161 -2.85 -20.15 -4.51
N ARG A 162 -3.65 -19.15 -4.90
CA ARG A 162 -4.42 -19.17 -6.15
C ARG A 162 -3.51 -19.31 -7.36
N LYS A 163 -2.39 -18.59 -7.40
CA LYS A 163 -1.40 -18.70 -8.48
C LYS A 163 -0.82 -20.11 -8.56
N ALA A 164 -0.44 -20.71 -7.43
CA ALA A 164 0.10 -22.06 -7.39
C ALA A 164 -0.91 -23.11 -7.86
N ALA A 165 -2.20 -22.91 -7.60
CA ALA A 165 -3.27 -23.78 -8.10
C ALA A 165 -3.46 -23.70 -9.62
N LEU A 166 -3.23 -22.54 -10.24
CA LEU A 166 -3.31 -22.36 -11.70
C LEU A 166 -2.17 -23.06 -12.45
N ALA A 167 -1.05 -23.30 -11.79
CA ALA A 167 0.10 -24.02 -12.34
C ALA A 167 -0.06 -25.56 -12.30
N LYS A 168 -1.14 -26.07 -11.70
CA LYS A 168 -1.53 -27.48 -11.70
C LYS A 168 -2.53 -27.78 -12.82
#